data_AF-A0A8S3SLC9-F1
#
_entry.id   AF-A0A8S3SLC9-F1
#
_cell.length_a   1.000
_cell.length_b   1.000
_cell.length_c   1.000
_cell.angle_alpha   90.00
_cell.angle_beta   90.00
_cell.angle_gamma   90.00
#
_symmetry.space_group_name_H-M   'P 1'
#
loop_
_entity.id
_entity.type
_entity.pdbx_description
1 polymer ?
#
loop_
_entity_poly.entity_id
_entity_poly.type
_entity_poly.pdbx_seq_one_letter_code
_entity_poly.pdbx_strand_id
1 'polypeptide(L)'
;MHAVTPVLLVCLCTYAIGVYLPCLTNESKKDLDDSRTALTNLETYLGSTVNTIESDIQKTLNTLKSHLGTLKSNVGSKVKNLDGDLQVLMGDLEKKKWVKHNGHCYFYGNESLDWFSAEKNIHYWIGLTDLKEGDWRWTFDQSRATYKPWLSGYGARELHSIALLTIMDQVDVGLI
;
A
#
# COMPACT_ATOMS: atom_id res chain seq x y z
N MET A 1 -50.71 54.32 -43.63
CA MET A 1 -49.89 53.94 -42.46
C MET A 1 -50.51 54.55 -41.21
N HIS A 2 -51.39 53.84 -40.50
CA HIS A 2 -51.82 54.22 -39.16
C HIS A 2 -51.56 53.04 -38.23
N ALA A 3 -50.70 53.28 -37.25
CA ALA A 3 -50.28 52.33 -36.24
C ALA A 3 -51.46 52.08 -35.29
N VAL A 4 -51.96 50.85 -35.26
CA VAL A 4 -52.89 50.41 -34.22
C VAL A 4 -52.04 50.03 -33.00
N THR A 5 -52.17 50.84 -31.96
CA THR A 5 -51.51 50.75 -30.66
C THR A 5 -51.79 49.40 -29.98
N PRO A 6 -50.79 48.74 -29.37
CA PRO A 6 -50.94 47.40 -28.77
C PRO A 6 -51.83 47.35 -27.51
N VAL A 7 -52.25 48.51 -26.99
CA VAL A 7 -53.09 48.62 -25.79
C VAL A 7 -54.53 48.15 -26.05
N LEU A 8 -55.04 48.30 -27.29
CA LEU A 8 -56.39 47.88 -27.65
C LEU A 8 -56.52 46.35 -27.83
N LEU A 9 -55.44 45.66 -28.18
CA LEU A 9 -55.45 44.21 -28.35
C LEU A 9 -55.52 43.46 -27.00
N VAL A 10 -54.98 44.05 -25.92
CA VAL A 10 -55.09 43.49 -24.57
C VAL A 10 -56.51 43.66 -23.99
N CYS A 11 -57.22 44.74 -24.36
CA CYS A 11 -58.61 44.96 -23.92
C CYS A 11 -59.67 44.15 -24.71
N LEU A 12 -59.37 43.72 -25.94
CA LEU A 12 -60.31 42.86 -26.68
C LEU A 12 -60.25 41.40 -26.22
N CYS A 13 -59.12 40.96 -25.64
CA CYS A 13 -59.06 39.68 -24.96
C CYS A 13 -59.89 39.66 -23.66
N THR A 14 -60.05 40.78 -22.93
CA THR A 14 -60.89 40.75 -21.73
C THR A 14 -62.40 40.73 -22.03
N TYR A 15 -62.85 41.28 -23.15
CA TYR A 15 -64.28 41.34 -23.49
C TYR A 15 -64.80 40.09 -24.22
N ALA A 16 -63.96 39.43 -25.04
CA ALA A 16 -64.35 38.21 -25.76
C ALA A 16 -64.13 36.91 -24.96
N ILE A 17 -63.27 36.92 -23.94
CA ILE A 17 -63.04 35.76 -23.07
C ILE A 17 -64.12 35.62 -21.98
N GLY A 18 -64.87 36.69 -21.68
CA GLY A 18 -65.91 36.69 -20.63
C GLY A 18 -67.13 35.82 -20.90
N VAL A 19 -67.34 35.34 -22.13
CA VAL A 19 -68.55 34.58 -22.51
C VAL A 19 -68.27 33.10 -22.83
N TYR A 20 -67.00 32.69 -22.98
CA TYR A 20 -66.63 31.32 -23.38
C TYR A 20 -65.49 30.68 -22.58
N LEU A 21 -65.12 31.22 -21.40
CA LEU A 21 -64.45 30.42 -20.37
C LEU A 21 -65.41 30.23 -19.17
N PRO A 22 -66.24 29.16 -19.15
CA PRO A 22 -67.13 28.85 -18.02
C PRO A 22 -66.40 28.37 -16.75
N CYS A 23 -65.07 28.48 -16.67
CA CYS A 23 -64.25 27.59 -15.84
C CYS A 23 -63.35 28.29 -14.80
N LEU A 24 -63.41 29.62 -14.66
CA LEU A 24 -62.70 30.33 -13.58
C LEU A 24 -63.67 30.72 -12.47
N THR A 25 -64.06 29.75 -11.65
CA THR A 25 -64.72 30.01 -10.37
C THR A 25 -63.70 30.55 -9.37
N ASN A 26 -64.17 31.28 -8.34
CA ASN A 26 -63.28 31.74 -7.26
C ASN A 26 -62.53 30.58 -6.58
N GLU A 27 -63.13 29.38 -6.55
CA GLU A 27 -62.52 28.15 -6.07
C GLU A 27 -61.33 27.72 -6.94
N SER A 28 -61.51 27.66 -8.27
CA SER A 28 -60.43 27.29 -9.20
C SER A 28 -59.22 28.24 -9.13
N LYS A 29 -59.46 29.53 -8.85
CA LYS A 29 -58.39 30.51 -8.63
C LYS A 29 -57.62 30.22 -7.35
N LYS A 30 -58.34 29.93 -6.26
CA LYS A 30 -57.73 29.56 -4.97
C LYS A 30 -56.90 28.28 -5.11
N ASP A 31 -57.42 27.27 -5.80
CA ASP A 31 -56.70 26.01 -6.03
C ASP A 31 -55.40 26.22 -6.82
N LEU A 32 -55.42 27.12 -7.81
CA LEU A 32 -54.23 27.51 -8.57
C LEU A 32 -53.20 28.23 -7.68
N ASP A 33 -53.64 29.17 -6.84
CA ASP A 33 -52.77 29.91 -5.91
C ASP A 33 -52.17 28.98 -4.84
N ASP A 34 -52.95 28.04 -4.31
CA ASP A 34 -52.50 27.02 -3.35
C ASP A 34 -51.48 26.07 -4.01
N SER A 35 -51.75 25.64 -5.25
CA SER A 35 -50.81 24.82 -6.05
C SER A 35 -49.49 25.55 -6.32
N ARG A 36 -49.55 26.86 -6.63
CA ARG A 36 -48.35 27.69 -6.85
C ARG A 36 -47.52 27.85 -5.58
N THR A 37 -48.20 27.99 -4.44
CA THR A 37 -47.56 28.07 -3.12
C THR A 37 -46.86 26.75 -2.79
N ALA A 38 -47.54 25.62 -3.01
CA ALA A 38 -46.98 24.29 -2.82
C ALA A 38 -45.74 24.06 -3.70
N LEU A 39 -45.78 24.50 -4.97
CA LEU A 39 -44.66 24.39 -5.89
C LEU A 39 -43.44 25.20 -5.42
N THR A 40 -43.66 26.44 -4.96
CA THR A 40 -42.59 27.30 -4.40
C THR A 40 -41.94 26.65 -3.18
N ASN A 41 -42.74 26.03 -2.30
CA ASN A 41 -42.24 25.32 -1.13
C ASN A 41 -41.42 24.09 -1.51
N LEU A 42 -41.86 23.33 -2.52
CA LEU A 42 -41.14 22.18 -3.04
C LEU A 42 -39.81 22.57 -3.68
N GLU A 43 -39.80 23.65 -4.47
CA GLU A 43 -38.58 24.20 -5.07
C GLU A 43 -37.56 24.62 -4.00
N THR A 44 -38.03 25.30 -2.95
CA THR A 44 -37.19 25.70 -1.82
C THR A 44 -36.62 24.48 -1.08
N TYR A 45 -37.45 23.47 -0.83
CA TYR A 45 -37.03 22.23 -0.17
C TYR A 45 -35.97 21.50 -1.00
N LEU A 46 -36.22 21.31 -2.30
CA LEU A 46 -35.27 20.68 -3.22
C LEU A 46 -33.95 21.44 -3.27
N GLY A 47 -33.98 22.78 -3.32
CA GLY A 47 -32.78 23.61 -3.28
C GLY A 47 -31.96 23.39 -2.01
N SER A 48 -32.60 23.35 -0.85
CA SER A 48 -31.93 23.08 0.44
C SER A 48 -31.31 21.68 0.49
N THR A 49 -32.04 20.66 0.01
CA THR A 49 -31.55 19.29 -0.06
C THR A 49 -30.34 19.16 -0.99
N VAL A 50 -30.39 19.78 -2.17
CA VAL A 50 -29.27 19.77 -3.13
C VAL A 50 -28.03 20.45 -2.53
N ASN A 51 -28.18 21.62 -1.90
CA ASN A 51 -27.07 22.32 -1.26
C ASN A 51 -26.43 21.50 -0.13
N THR A 52 -27.24 20.76 0.63
CA THR A 52 -26.75 19.87 1.68
C THR A 52 -25.93 18.71 1.10
N ILE A 53 -26.45 18.06 0.05
CA ILE A 53 -25.76 16.98 -0.65
C ILE A 53 -24.44 17.48 -1.25
N GLU A 54 -24.44 18.66 -1.89
CA GLU A 54 -23.23 19.26 -2.45
C GLU A 54 -22.18 19.52 -1.37
N SER A 55 -22.58 20.07 -0.22
CA SER A 55 -21.70 20.29 0.92
C SER A 55 -21.06 19.00 1.44
N ASP A 56 -21.85 17.94 1.58
CA ASP A 56 -21.35 16.66 2.09
C ASP A 56 -20.42 15.96 1.08
N ILE A 57 -20.72 16.03 -0.21
CA ILE A 57 -19.82 15.56 -1.27
C ILE A 57 -18.46 16.27 -1.18
N GLN A 58 -18.45 17.61 -1.02
CA GLN A 58 -17.22 18.37 -0.90
C GLN A 58 -16.41 17.98 0.35
N LYS A 59 -17.08 17.74 1.48
CA LYS A 59 -16.40 17.24 2.70
C LYS A 59 -15.75 15.88 2.44
N THR A 60 -16.48 14.92 1.89
CA THR A 60 -15.95 13.59 1.59
C THR A 60 -14.77 13.66 0.63
N LEU A 61 -14.84 14.50 -0.41
CA LEU A 61 -13.76 14.67 -1.38
C LEU A 61 -12.50 15.25 -0.74
N ASN A 62 -12.64 16.24 0.16
CA ASN A 62 -11.52 16.82 0.89
C ASN A 62 -10.87 15.80 1.84
N THR A 63 -11.67 15.00 2.54
CA THR A 63 -11.15 13.91 3.39
C THR A 63 -10.38 12.88 2.57
N LEU A 64 -10.93 12.44 1.44
CA LEU A 64 -10.25 11.47 0.55
C LEU A 64 -8.93 12.02 0.01
N LYS A 65 -8.90 13.29 -0.41
CA LYS A 65 -7.68 13.96 -0.88
C LYS A 65 -6.61 14.01 0.20
N SER A 66 -7.00 14.28 1.45
CA SER A 66 -6.10 14.27 2.60
C SER A 66 -5.54 12.87 2.87
N HIS A 67 -6.41 11.86 2.94
CA HIS A 67 -5.98 10.47 3.15
C HIS A 67 -5.03 9.98 2.07
N LEU A 68 -5.30 10.31 0.80
CA LEU A 68 -4.43 9.97 -0.33
C LEU A 68 -3.06 10.64 -0.20
N GLY A 69 -3.01 11.90 0.23
CA GLY A 69 -1.77 12.62 0.51
C GLY A 69 -0.92 11.93 1.57
N THR A 70 -1.52 11.55 2.68
CA THR A 70 -0.88 10.81 3.78
C THR A 70 -0.41 9.42 3.36
N LEU A 71 -1.21 8.69 2.58
CA LEU A 71 -0.80 7.38 2.06
C LEU A 71 0.41 7.50 1.14
N LYS A 72 0.41 8.49 0.24
CA LYS A 72 1.51 8.76 -0.69
C LYS A 72 2.81 9.09 0.05
N SER A 73 2.76 9.93 1.08
CA SER A 73 3.97 10.28 1.86
C SER A 73 4.50 9.08 2.63
N ASN A 74 3.63 8.28 3.27
CA ASN A 74 4.01 7.12 4.06
C ASN A 74 4.61 5.99 3.21
N VAL A 75 4.02 5.71 2.05
CA VAL A 75 4.57 4.71 1.12
C VAL A 75 5.89 5.22 0.54
N GLY A 76 5.94 6.50 0.13
CA GLY A 76 7.15 7.10 -0.43
C GLY A 76 8.34 7.09 0.53
N SER A 77 8.12 7.33 1.83
CA SER A 77 9.20 7.29 2.83
C SER A 77 9.69 5.85 3.08
N LYS A 78 8.77 4.88 3.22
CA LYS A 78 9.13 3.47 3.41
C LYS A 78 9.94 2.92 2.23
N VAL A 79 9.53 3.23 1.00
CA VAL A 79 10.26 2.79 -0.20
C VAL A 79 11.67 3.37 -0.24
N LYS A 80 11.84 4.66 0.08
CA LYS A 80 13.18 5.29 0.14
C LYS A 80 14.08 4.68 1.21
N ASN A 81 13.51 4.34 2.37
CA ASN A 81 14.28 3.69 3.44
C ASN A 81 14.73 2.29 3.00
N LEU A 82 13.83 1.49 2.42
CA LEU A 82 14.17 0.17 1.90
C LEU A 82 15.22 0.22 0.79
N ASP A 83 15.13 1.20 -0.11
CA ASP A 83 16.15 1.44 -1.14
C ASP A 83 17.52 1.74 -0.52
N GLY A 84 17.55 2.60 0.51
CA GLY A 84 18.76 2.88 1.28
C GLY A 84 19.34 1.64 1.96
N ASP A 85 18.51 0.84 2.63
CA ASP A 85 18.92 -0.39 3.30
C ASP A 85 19.49 -1.41 2.31
N LEU A 86 18.87 -1.54 1.14
CA LEU A 86 19.31 -2.44 0.08
C LEU A 86 20.69 -2.01 -0.48
N GLN A 87 20.90 -0.72 -0.68
CA GLN A 87 22.20 -0.19 -1.12
C GLN A 87 23.31 -0.48 -0.10
N VAL A 88 23.02 -0.34 1.21
CA VAL A 88 23.97 -0.68 2.28
C VAL A 88 24.32 -2.16 2.26
N LEU A 89 23.31 -3.03 2.16
CA LEU A 89 23.49 -4.49 2.05
C LEU A 89 24.31 -4.87 0.82
N MET A 90 24.03 -4.28 -0.34
CA MET A 90 24.80 -4.50 -1.56
C MET A 90 26.27 -4.10 -1.38
N GLY A 91 26.53 -2.93 -0.81
CA GLY A 91 27.90 -2.47 -0.54
C GLY A 91 28.65 -3.40 0.41
N ASP A 92 27.98 -3.95 1.42
CA ASP A 92 28.61 -4.91 2.35
C ASP A 92 28.86 -6.28 1.72
N LEU A 93 27.98 -6.74 0.83
CA LEU A 93 28.20 -7.95 0.02
C LEU A 93 29.40 -7.77 -0.92
N GLU A 94 29.51 -6.63 -1.60
CA GLU A 94 30.63 -6.31 -2.50
C GLU A 94 31.97 -6.27 -1.74
N LYS A 95 32.01 -5.60 -0.58
CA LYS A 95 33.23 -5.54 0.26
C LYS A 95 33.70 -6.92 0.70
N LYS A 96 32.75 -7.79 1.09
CA LYS A 96 33.06 -9.12 1.62
C LYS A 96 33.43 -10.15 0.54
N LYS A 97 33.34 -9.83 -0.75
CA LYS A 97 33.71 -10.76 -1.84
C LYS A 97 33.07 -12.15 -1.70
N TRP A 98 31.78 -12.19 -1.39
CA TRP A 98 31.03 -13.45 -1.35
C TRP A 98 31.07 -14.16 -2.72
N VAL A 99 31.27 -15.48 -2.71
CA VAL A 99 31.33 -16.31 -3.91
C VAL A 99 30.08 -17.18 -3.98
N LYS A 100 29.38 -17.18 -5.12
CA LYS A 100 28.21 -18.04 -5.34
C LYS A 100 28.62 -19.39 -5.91
N HIS A 101 28.13 -20.48 -5.32
CA HIS A 101 28.31 -21.84 -5.84
C HIS A 101 27.07 -22.70 -5.55
N ASN A 102 26.53 -23.36 -6.57
CA ASN A 102 25.35 -24.23 -6.47
C ASN A 102 24.14 -23.65 -5.69
N GLY A 103 23.84 -22.36 -5.87
CA GLY A 103 22.72 -21.71 -5.20
C GLY A 103 23.05 -21.09 -3.84
N HIS A 104 24.20 -21.40 -3.26
CA HIS A 104 24.64 -20.89 -1.96
C HIS A 104 25.74 -19.82 -2.08
N CYS A 105 25.87 -18.97 -1.06
CA CYS A 105 26.88 -17.91 -0.98
C CYS A 105 27.93 -18.26 0.09
N TYR A 106 29.20 -18.13 -0.27
CA TYR A 106 30.34 -18.50 0.58
C TYR A 106 31.23 -17.29 0.81
N PHE A 107 31.68 -17.10 2.05
CA PHE A 107 32.64 -16.06 2.41
C PHE A 107 33.96 -16.70 2.84
N TYR A 108 35.03 -16.33 2.14
CA TYR A 108 36.40 -16.66 2.52
C TYR A 108 36.98 -15.43 3.15
N GLY A 109 36.96 -15.36 4.47
CA GLY A 109 37.65 -14.26 5.08
C GLY A 109 39.18 -14.48 5.03
N ASN A 110 39.95 -13.48 5.46
CA ASN A 110 41.42 -13.53 5.53
C ASN A 110 42.04 -13.42 6.95
N GLU A 111 41.24 -13.36 8.03
CA GLU A 111 41.70 -13.21 9.41
C GLU A 111 41.87 -14.55 10.14
N SER A 112 42.92 -14.66 10.97
CA SER A 112 43.18 -15.84 11.81
C SER A 112 42.50 -15.69 13.17
N LEU A 113 41.31 -16.29 13.33
CA LEU A 113 40.52 -16.29 14.58
C LEU A 113 40.31 -17.73 15.10
N ASP A 114 40.25 -17.90 16.43
CA ASP A 114 39.84 -19.18 17.04
C ASP A 114 38.34 -19.47 16.79
N TRP A 115 37.93 -20.73 16.93
CA TRP A 115 36.58 -21.19 16.56
C TRP A 115 35.46 -20.39 17.25
N PHE A 116 35.57 -20.10 18.54
CA PHE A 116 34.52 -19.40 19.28
C PHE A 116 34.45 -17.92 18.89
N SER A 117 35.60 -17.26 18.74
CA SER A 117 35.68 -15.88 18.26
C SER A 117 35.14 -15.74 16.84
N ALA A 118 35.31 -16.78 16.03
CA ALA A 118 34.93 -16.78 14.64
C ALA A 118 33.45 -17.15 14.44
N GLU A 119 32.90 -18.10 15.21
CA GLU A 119 31.45 -18.38 15.29
C GLU A 119 30.67 -17.14 15.71
N LYS A 120 31.13 -16.44 16.76
CA LYS A 120 30.50 -15.22 17.26
C LYS A 120 30.53 -14.06 16.24
N ASN A 121 31.54 -14.04 15.36
CA ASN A 121 31.72 -13.02 14.32
C ASN A 121 31.30 -13.49 12.92
N ILE A 122 30.64 -14.65 12.79
CA ILE A 122 30.15 -15.21 11.52
C ILE A 122 31.28 -15.40 10.49
N HIS A 123 32.38 -15.97 10.95
CA HIS A 123 33.67 -15.86 10.28
C HIS A 123 34.42 -17.21 10.39
N TYR A 124 35.01 -17.67 9.27
CA TYR A 124 36.10 -18.66 9.10
C TYR A 124 35.99 -20.15 9.48
N TRP A 125 34.96 -20.64 10.17
CA TRP A 125 34.88 -22.06 10.53
C TRP A 125 33.67 -22.74 9.88
N ILE A 126 33.80 -24.03 9.51
CA ILE A 126 32.59 -24.82 9.23
C ILE A 126 31.84 -25.00 10.52
N GLY A 127 30.53 -24.90 10.42
CA GLY A 127 29.64 -25.21 11.52
C GLY A 127 29.65 -26.68 11.93
N LEU A 128 30.66 -27.50 11.64
CA LEU A 128 30.65 -28.90 12.07
C LEU A 128 31.36 -29.06 13.42
N THR A 129 30.60 -29.47 14.43
CA THR A 129 31.07 -29.63 15.82
C THR A 129 30.52 -30.92 16.44
N ASP A 130 31.25 -31.49 17.39
CA ASP A 130 30.84 -32.59 18.25
C ASP A 130 30.71 -32.15 19.71
N LEU A 131 29.97 -31.06 19.96
CA LEU A 131 29.59 -30.59 21.31
C LEU A 131 29.16 -31.72 22.25
N LYS A 132 28.58 -32.79 21.69
CA LYS A 132 28.50 -34.10 22.32
C LYS A 132 29.49 -35.03 21.65
N GLU A 133 30.50 -35.46 22.41
CA GLU A 133 31.60 -36.30 21.94
C GLU A 133 31.09 -37.45 21.06
N GLY A 134 31.60 -37.50 19.82
CA GLY A 134 31.25 -38.52 18.84
C GLY A 134 29.97 -38.29 18.02
N ASP A 135 29.15 -37.26 18.30
CA ASP A 135 27.93 -36.91 17.54
C ASP A 135 28.10 -35.59 16.78
N TRP A 136 28.84 -35.65 15.67
CA TRP A 136 29.10 -34.51 14.78
C TRP A 136 27.83 -33.96 14.11
N ARG A 137 27.56 -32.67 14.32
CA ARG A 137 26.38 -31.95 13.79
C ARG A 137 26.75 -30.60 13.22
N TRP A 138 25.92 -30.13 12.28
CA TRP A 138 25.98 -28.75 11.77
C TRP A 138 25.42 -27.78 12.82
N THR A 139 26.11 -26.67 13.10
CA THR A 139 25.71 -25.69 14.12
C THR A 139 24.46 -24.93 13.72
N PHE A 140 24.26 -24.72 12.41
CA PHE A 140 23.14 -23.96 11.86
C PHE A 140 21.78 -24.63 12.13
N ASP A 141 21.64 -25.93 11.88
CA ASP A 141 20.36 -26.65 11.94
C ASP A 141 20.38 -27.93 12.79
N GLN A 142 21.51 -28.23 13.43
CA GLN A 142 21.74 -29.44 14.24
C GLN A 142 21.60 -30.77 13.46
N SER A 143 21.59 -30.72 12.13
CA SER A 143 21.51 -31.92 11.29
C SER A 143 22.81 -32.72 11.34
N ARG A 144 22.69 -34.03 11.09
CA ARG A 144 23.85 -34.94 11.03
C ARG A 144 24.59 -34.77 9.72
N ALA A 145 25.93 -34.71 9.78
CA ALA A 145 26.74 -34.68 8.57
C ALA A 145 26.58 -35.97 7.74
N THR A 146 26.15 -35.81 6.50
CA THR A 146 25.98 -36.88 5.51
C THR A 146 27.25 -37.16 4.72
N TYR A 147 28.15 -36.18 4.62
CA TYR A 147 29.45 -36.27 3.97
C TYR A 147 30.56 -35.90 4.95
N LYS A 148 31.61 -36.72 5.02
CA LYS A 148 32.71 -36.58 5.99
C LYS A 148 34.07 -36.92 5.36
N PRO A 149 34.72 -35.95 4.69
CA PRO A 149 36.02 -36.15 4.06
C PRO A 149 37.15 -36.04 5.09
N TRP A 150 37.21 -36.98 6.03
CA TRP A 150 38.25 -36.98 7.06
C TRP A 150 39.63 -37.18 6.43
N LEU A 151 40.59 -36.32 6.76
CA LEU A 151 42.00 -36.61 6.51
C LEU A 151 42.40 -37.85 7.32
N SER A 152 43.23 -38.71 6.74
CA SER A 152 43.69 -39.95 7.40
C SER A 152 44.34 -39.60 8.75
N GLY A 153 43.81 -40.19 9.84
CA GLY A 153 44.27 -39.93 11.21
C GLY A 153 43.50 -38.85 11.98
N TYR A 154 42.63 -38.07 11.32
CA TYR A 154 41.84 -36.99 11.94
C TYR A 154 40.41 -37.43 12.35
N GLY A 155 40.12 -38.73 12.23
CA GLY A 155 38.84 -39.32 12.59
C GLY A 155 38.80 -39.80 14.04
N ALA A 156 38.10 -39.05 14.89
CA ALA A 156 37.40 -39.54 16.09
C ALA A 156 38.14 -39.70 17.42
N ARG A 157 39.33 -39.13 17.67
CA ARG A 157 39.91 -39.19 19.02
C ARG A 157 40.46 -37.90 19.65
N GLU A 158 40.71 -36.82 18.91
CA GLU A 158 41.45 -35.68 19.51
C GLU A 158 41.04 -34.28 19.03
N LEU A 159 39.94 -34.12 18.27
CA LEU A 159 39.55 -32.81 17.72
C LEU A 159 38.07 -32.52 17.95
N HIS A 160 37.79 -31.43 18.67
CA HIS A 160 36.44 -30.98 19.04
C HIS A 160 35.78 -30.05 17.99
N SER A 161 36.52 -29.72 16.92
CA SER A 161 36.07 -28.81 15.84
C SER A 161 36.94 -29.04 14.60
N ILE A 162 36.37 -28.89 13.40
CA ILE A 162 37.11 -29.01 12.13
C ILE A 162 37.20 -27.64 11.48
N ALA A 163 38.36 -27.29 10.92
CA ALA A 163 38.55 -26.11 10.08
C ALA A 163 38.59 -26.52 8.61
N LEU A 164 37.48 -26.34 7.87
CA LEU A 164 37.49 -26.16 6.42
C LEU A 164 36.11 -25.73 5.87
N LEU A 165 35.98 -24.43 5.54
CA LEU A 165 34.97 -23.81 4.64
C LEU A 165 33.53 -23.54 5.16
N THR A 166 33.26 -22.39 5.78
CA THR A 166 31.91 -21.99 6.23
C THR A 166 30.85 -22.03 5.11
N ILE A 167 29.75 -22.75 5.35
CA ILE A 167 28.52 -22.70 4.54
C ILE A 167 27.51 -21.85 5.31
N MET A 168 27.15 -20.68 4.79
CA MET A 168 25.94 -19.99 5.21
C MET A 168 24.93 -20.14 4.08
N ASP A 169 23.90 -20.96 4.32
CA ASP A 169 22.76 -21.00 3.44
C ASP A 169 21.91 -19.76 3.72
N GLN A 170 22.11 -18.70 2.95
CA GLN A 170 21.21 -17.56 2.98
C GLN A 170 20.01 -17.95 2.12
N VAL A 171 18.87 -18.11 2.79
CA VAL A 171 17.54 -18.33 2.20
C VAL A 171 17.42 -17.55 0.88
N ASP A 172 17.03 -18.28 -0.18
CA ASP A 172 16.65 -17.77 -1.48
C ASP A 172 15.80 -16.50 -1.32
N VAL A 173 16.42 -15.33 -1.50
CA VAL A 173 15.69 -14.12 -1.85
C VAL A 173 15.58 -14.16 -3.36
N GLY A 174 14.56 -14.85 -3.85
CA GLY A 174 14.22 -14.87 -5.26
C GLY A 174 14.10 -13.44 -5.77
N LEU A 175 15.11 -13.01 -6.54
CA LEU A 175 15.01 -11.81 -7.36
C LEU A 175 13.99 -12.10 -8.47
N ILE A 176 12.87 -11.39 -8.42
CA ILE A 176 11.99 -11.11 -9.55
C ILE A 176 12.58 -9.92 -10.31
#